data_AF-A0A7L2RUG7-F1
#
_entry.id   AF-A0A7L2RUG7-F1
#
_cell.length_a   1.000
_cell.length_b   1.000
_cell.length_c   1.000
_cell.angle_alpha   90.00
_cell.angle_beta   90.00
_cell.angle_gamma   90.00
#
_symmetry.space_group_name_H-M   'P 1'
#
loop_
_entity.id
_entity.type
_entity.pdbx_description
1 polymer ?
#
loop_
_entity_poly.entity_id
_entity_poly.type
_entity_poly.pdbx_seq_one_letter_code
_entity_poly.pdbx_strand_id
1 'polypeptide(L)'
;MRRPSWFLKGTCKILPLFVVGGCFLYILKLHFGFEECDRAKTPYVDLDRVRRAQQYASAVLQEQCRPSYAKKEMSRLFAEKYSVDISPFVRKNMNEDEALFKYKPPFGFHKFFDKLK
;
A
#
# COMPACT_ATOMS: atom_id res chain seq x y z
N MET A 1 -39.47 -63.09 -14.14
CA MET A 1 -39.71 -61.63 -13.91
C MET A 1 -38.54 -60.84 -14.50
N ARG A 2 -38.75 -60.12 -15.62
CA ARG A 2 -37.71 -59.29 -16.25
C ARG A 2 -37.87 -57.84 -15.78
N ARG A 3 -36.86 -57.28 -15.13
CA ARG A 3 -36.82 -55.85 -14.77
C ARG A 3 -36.59 -55.00 -16.03
N PRO A 4 -37.34 -53.91 -16.27
CA PRO A 4 -37.07 -53.01 -17.37
C PRO A 4 -35.88 -52.10 -17.01
N SER A 5 -34.74 -52.33 -17.64
CA SER A 5 -33.52 -51.52 -17.50
C SER A 5 -33.48 -50.31 -18.46
N TRP A 6 -34.63 -49.88 -18.97
CA TRP A 6 -34.70 -48.91 -20.07
C TRP A 6 -34.58 -47.44 -19.63
N PHE A 7 -34.56 -47.15 -18.34
CA PHE A 7 -34.47 -45.78 -17.83
C PHE A 7 -33.02 -45.25 -17.66
N LEU A 8 -32.00 -46.12 -17.80
CA LEU A 8 -30.60 -45.77 -17.50
C LEU A 8 -29.71 -45.49 -18.73
N LYS A 9 -30.20 -45.69 -19.96
CA LYS A 9 -29.39 -45.48 -21.18
C LYS A 9 -29.49 -44.08 -21.79
N GLY A 10 -30.55 -43.33 -21.49
CA GLY A 10 -30.81 -42.01 -22.10
C GLY A 10 -30.36 -40.80 -21.27
N THR A 11 -30.45 -40.89 -19.94
CA THR A 11 -30.16 -39.79 -19.00
C THR A 11 -28.68 -39.49 -18.84
N CYS A 12 -27.80 -40.48 -19.06
CA CYS A 12 -26.36 -40.35 -18.85
C CYS A 12 -25.66 -39.42 -19.86
N LYS A 13 -26.24 -39.20 -21.06
CA LYS A 13 -25.69 -38.29 -22.08
C LYS A 13 -26.22 -36.85 -21.96
N ILE A 14 -27.37 -36.67 -21.32
CA ILE A 14 -28.01 -35.36 -21.16
C ILE A 14 -27.38 -34.60 -19.98
N LEU A 15 -27.03 -35.31 -18.90
CA LEU A 15 -26.37 -34.74 -17.73
C LEU A 15 -25.09 -33.94 -18.06
N PRO A 16 -24.11 -34.47 -18.84
CA PRO A 16 -22.92 -33.68 -19.19
C PRO A 16 -23.26 -32.47 -20.05
N LEU A 17 -24.29 -32.55 -20.90
CA LEU A 17 -24.76 -31.43 -21.73
C LEU A 17 -25.33 -30.28 -20.88
N PHE A 18 -26.09 -30.62 -19.84
CA PHE A 18 -26.59 -29.63 -18.87
C PHE A 18 -25.48 -29.03 -18.02
N VAL A 19 -24.49 -29.83 -17.61
CA VAL A 19 -23.33 -29.33 -16.86
C VAL A 19 -22.51 -28.37 -17.73
N VAL A 20 -22.20 -28.75 -18.97
CA VAL A 20 -21.47 -27.90 -19.92
C VAL A 20 -22.26 -26.62 -20.22
N GLY A 21 -23.56 -26.71 -20.48
CA GLY A 21 -24.42 -25.55 -20.71
C GLY A 21 -24.51 -24.63 -19.50
N GLY A 22 -24.62 -25.19 -18.30
CA GLY A 22 -24.63 -24.44 -17.04
C GLY A 22 -23.29 -23.72 -16.78
N CYS A 23 -22.16 -24.39 -17.05
CA CYS A 23 -20.84 -23.77 -16.99
C CYS A 23 -20.71 -22.62 -18.01
N PHE A 24 -21.23 -22.82 -19.22
CA PHE A 24 -21.20 -21.79 -20.26
C PHE A 24 -22.02 -20.55 -19.86
N LEU A 25 -23.23 -20.76 -19.32
CA LEU A 25 -24.08 -19.68 -18.81
C LEU A 25 -23.44 -18.97 -17.61
N TYR A 26 -22.74 -19.71 -16.74
CA TYR A 26 -22.01 -19.13 -15.61
C TYR A 26 -20.84 -18.24 -16.07
N ILE A 27 -20.06 -18.69 -17.06
CA ILE A 27 -18.98 -17.89 -17.66
C ILE A 27 -19.54 -16.64 -18.33
N LEU A 28 -20.65 -16.76 -19.09
CA LEU A 28 -21.33 -15.61 -19.69
C LEU A 28 -21.84 -14.63 -18.64
N LYS A 29 -22.41 -15.12 -17.53
CA LYS A 29 -22.87 -14.28 -16.41
C LYS A 29 -21.72 -13.56 -15.72
N LEU A 30 -20.56 -14.19 -15.57
CA LEU A 30 -19.36 -13.55 -15.03
C LEU A 30 -18.82 -12.47 -15.97
N HIS A 31 -18.87 -12.70 -17.30
CA HIS A 31 -18.45 -11.69 -18.28
C HIS A 31 -19.41 -10.50 -18.36
N PHE A 32 -20.72 -10.71 -18.26
CA PHE A 32 -21.71 -9.62 -18.27
C PHE A 32 -21.83 -8.87 -16.94
N GLY A 33 -21.27 -9.41 -15.84
CA GLY A 33 -21.36 -8.82 -14.49
C GLY A 33 -20.23 -7.86 -14.14
N PHE A 34 -19.18 -7.76 -14.96
CA PHE A 34 -18.23 -6.68 -14.86
C PHE A 34 -18.74 -5.55 -15.75
N GLU A 35 -19.23 -4.45 -15.14
CA GLU A 35 -18.93 -3.15 -15.70
C GLU A 35 -17.40 -3.11 -15.80
N GLU A 36 -16.86 -3.52 -16.95
CA GLU A 36 -15.52 -3.16 -17.33
C GLU A 36 -15.51 -1.65 -17.22
N CYS A 37 -14.82 -1.13 -16.20
CA CYS A 37 -14.42 0.25 -16.14
C CYS A 37 -13.81 0.53 -17.52
N ASP A 38 -14.57 1.21 -18.37
CA ASP A 38 -14.28 1.40 -19.78
C ASP A 38 -12.98 2.22 -19.84
N ARG A 39 -11.82 1.55 -19.80
CA ARG A 39 -10.51 2.20 -19.77
C ARG A 39 -10.27 3.02 -21.04
N ALA A 40 -11.07 2.80 -22.08
CA ALA A 40 -11.07 3.60 -23.31
C ALA A 40 -11.81 4.93 -23.15
N LYS A 41 -12.79 5.02 -22.24
CA LYS A 41 -13.35 6.30 -21.79
C LYS A 41 -12.58 6.77 -20.57
N THR A 42 -11.67 7.71 -20.77
CA THR A 42 -11.15 8.49 -19.64
C THR A 42 -12.35 8.99 -18.84
N PRO A 43 -12.49 8.62 -17.56
CA PRO A 43 -13.60 9.11 -16.76
C PRO A 43 -13.57 10.62 -16.87
N TYR A 44 -14.71 11.22 -17.19
CA TYR A 44 -14.82 12.67 -17.33
C TYR A 44 -14.46 13.29 -15.98
N VAL A 45 -13.19 13.68 -15.83
CA VAL A 45 -12.70 14.37 -14.66
C VAL A 45 -12.92 15.85 -14.91
N ASP A 46 -13.77 16.46 -14.10
CA ASP A 46 -13.97 17.90 -14.10
C ASP A 46 -12.59 18.61 -13.97
N LEU A 47 -12.19 19.31 -15.02
CA LEU A 47 -10.91 20.02 -15.11
C LEU A 47 -10.78 21.07 -14.00
N ASP A 48 -11.88 21.68 -13.57
CA ASP A 48 -11.86 22.65 -12.50
C ASP A 48 -11.57 21.98 -11.15
N ARG A 49 -12.07 20.76 -10.94
CA ARG A 49 -11.76 19.97 -9.75
C ARG A 49 -10.30 19.58 -9.70
N VAL A 50 -9.70 19.21 -10.83
CA VAL A 50 -8.25 18.95 -10.94
C VAL A 50 -7.45 20.19 -10.59
N ARG A 51 -7.81 21.33 -11.20
CA ARG A 51 -7.11 22.60 -10.97
C ARG A 51 -7.17 23.01 -9.49
N ARG A 52 -8.33 22.93 -8.85
CA ARG A 52 -8.50 23.23 -7.41
C ARG A 52 -7.65 22.32 -6.53
N ALA A 53 -7.67 21.01 -6.80
CA ALA A 53 -6.88 20.05 -6.04
C ALA A 53 -5.37 20.31 -6.18
N GLN A 54 -4.91 20.62 -7.40
CA GLN A 54 -3.51 20.95 -7.66
C GLN A 54 -3.10 22.26 -6.98
N GLN A 55 -3.94 23.30 -7.03
CA GLN A 55 -3.70 24.56 -6.34
C GLN A 55 -3.60 24.37 -4.82
N TYR A 56 -4.54 23.64 -4.23
CA TYR A 56 -4.51 23.33 -2.80
C TYR A 56 -3.24 22.55 -2.41
N ALA A 57 -2.91 21.49 -3.16
CA ALA A 57 -1.68 20.74 -2.94
C ALA A 57 -0.44 21.64 -3.06
N SER A 58 -0.38 22.51 -4.06
CA SER A 58 0.75 23.44 -4.23
C SER A 58 0.88 24.44 -3.08
N ALA A 59 -0.25 24.94 -2.54
CA ALA A 59 -0.27 25.85 -1.42
C ALA A 59 0.27 25.15 -0.15
N VAL A 60 -0.25 23.96 0.17
CA VAL A 60 0.21 23.17 1.32
C VAL A 60 1.69 22.81 1.19
N LEU A 61 2.17 22.50 -0.01
CA LEU A 61 3.58 22.18 -0.23
C LEU A 61 4.52 23.37 -0.01
N GLN A 62 4.02 24.60 -0.11
CA GLN A 62 4.75 25.86 0.11
C GLN A 62 4.67 26.37 1.56
N GLU A 63 3.81 25.80 2.40
CA GLU A 63 3.65 26.23 3.79
C GLU A 63 4.90 25.97 4.64
N GLN A 64 5.18 26.93 5.54
CA GLN A 64 6.36 26.90 6.41
C GLN A 64 6.29 25.76 7.45
N CYS A 65 5.09 25.29 7.78
CA CYS A 65 4.87 24.21 8.75
C CYS A 65 5.32 22.83 8.24
N ARG A 66 5.69 22.71 6.96
CA ARG A 66 6.11 21.44 6.37
C ARG A 66 7.46 21.00 6.95
N PRO A 67 7.63 19.72 7.35
CA PRO A 67 8.90 19.21 7.88
C PRO A 67 10.10 19.44 6.95
N SER A 68 9.91 19.38 5.63
CA SER A 68 10.97 19.66 4.66
C SER A 68 11.39 21.13 4.63
N TYR A 69 10.44 22.06 4.83
CA TYR A 69 10.74 23.49 4.94
C TYR A 69 11.53 23.75 6.23
N ALA A 70 11.05 23.23 7.36
CA ALA A 70 11.76 23.32 8.63
C ALA A 70 13.18 22.73 8.54
N LYS A 71 13.34 21.57 7.89
CA LYS A 71 14.64 20.94 7.64
C LYS A 71 15.60 21.87 6.88
N LYS A 72 15.10 22.47 5.79
CA LYS A 72 15.87 23.40 4.95
C LYS A 72 16.26 24.67 5.71
N GLU A 73 15.34 25.21 6.50
CA GLU A 73 15.60 26.45 7.23
C GLU A 73 16.56 26.21 8.41
N MET A 74 16.43 25.07 9.10
CA MET A 74 17.42 24.64 10.09
C MET A 74 18.81 24.46 9.49
N SER A 75 18.92 23.84 8.30
CA SER A 75 20.21 23.73 7.62
C SER A 75 20.81 25.08 7.24
N ARG A 76 19.96 26.09 6.93
CA ARG A 76 20.41 27.43 6.55
C ARG A 76 20.89 28.23 7.76
N LEU A 77 20.09 28.23 8.83
CA LEU A 77 20.34 29.04 10.03
C LEU A 77 21.39 28.43 10.96
N PHE A 78 21.53 27.10 10.96
CA PHE A 78 22.35 26.38 11.94
C PHE A 78 23.27 25.34 11.30
N ALA A 79 23.72 25.57 10.07
CA ALA A 79 24.58 24.66 9.30
C ALA A 79 25.75 24.09 10.11
N GLU A 80 26.39 24.93 10.93
CA GLU A 80 27.59 24.58 11.70
C GLU A 80 27.30 23.98 13.08
N LYS A 81 26.06 24.09 13.58
CA LYS A 81 25.70 23.70 14.95
C LYS A 81 24.92 22.40 15.04
N TYR A 82 24.08 22.11 14.04
CA TYR A 82 23.21 20.94 14.07
C TYR A 82 23.31 20.15 12.78
N SER A 83 23.49 18.84 12.91
CA SER A 83 23.30 17.92 11.79
C SER A 83 21.81 17.64 11.63
N VAL A 84 21.27 17.95 10.45
CA VAL A 84 19.84 17.77 10.19
C VAL A 84 19.49 16.31 9.84
N ASP A 85 20.50 15.48 9.62
CA ASP A 85 20.34 14.06 9.31
C ASP A 85 20.50 13.17 10.54
N ILE A 86 20.77 13.76 11.72
CA ILE A 86 20.86 13.00 12.96
C ILE A 86 19.49 12.43 13.36
N SER A 87 19.45 11.15 13.73
CA SER A 87 18.22 10.53 14.22
C SER A 87 17.85 11.15 15.59
N PRO A 88 16.62 11.63 15.78
CA PRO A 88 16.17 12.16 17.06
C PRO A 88 16.03 11.08 18.14
N PHE A 89 15.97 9.80 17.74
CA PHE A 89 15.79 8.66 18.64
C PHE A 89 16.87 7.61 18.43
N VAL A 90 17.32 7.02 19.54
CA VAL A 90 18.16 5.83 19.57
C VAL A 90 17.31 4.62 19.19
N ARG A 91 17.76 3.83 18.21
CA ARG A 91 17.08 2.59 17.77
C ARG A 91 17.84 1.37 18.29
N LYS A 92 17.15 0.24 18.43
CA LYS A 92 17.74 -1.02 18.93
C LYS A 92 18.83 -1.61 18.01
N ASN A 93 18.80 -1.29 16.71
CA ASN A 93 19.71 -1.88 15.71
C ASN A 93 21.02 -1.08 15.54
N MET A 94 21.44 -0.28 16.51
CA MET A 94 22.62 0.59 16.42
C MET A 94 23.94 -0.11 16.76
N ASN A 95 24.05 -1.41 16.42
CA ASN A 95 25.16 -2.28 16.80
C ASN A 95 26.55 -1.82 16.34
N GLU A 96 26.67 -0.74 15.57
CA GLU A 96 27.89 -0.40 14.84
C GLU A 96 28.59 0.87 15.33
N ASP A 97 27.95 1.69 16.19
CA ASP A 97 28.50 2.99 16.56
C ASP A 97 28.92 3.03 18.04
N GLU A 98 30.03 2.34 18.35
CA GLU A 98 30.63 2.24 19.69
C GLU A 98 30.90 3.63 20.30
N ALA A 99 31.10 4.64 19.45
CA ALA A 99 31.26 6.04 19.82
C ALA A 99 30.03 6.62 20.58
N LEU A 100 28.80 6.16 20.28
CA LEU A 100 27.59 6.64 20.96
C LEU A 100 27.51 6.20 22.42
N PHE A 101 28.22 5.13 22.78
CA PHE A 101 28.21 4.52 24.11
C PHE A 101 29.45 4.85 24.94
N LYS A 102 30.25 5.82 24.47
CA LYS A 102 31.44 6.30 25.18
C LYS A 102 31.10 6.96 26.51
N TYR A 103 29.97 7.66 26.61
CA TYR A 103 29.65 8.51 27.74
C TYR A 103 28.73 7.83 28.76
N LYS A 104 28.95 8.10 30.05
CA LYS A 104 28.12 7.62 31.16
C LYS A 104 26.81 8.44 31.27
N PRO A 105 25.78 7.92 31.96
CA PRO A 105 24.59 8.70 32.29
C PRO A 105 24.95 10.01 33.03
N PRO A 106 24.14 11.08 32.87
CA PRO A 106 22.79 11.10 32.28
C PRO A 106 22.76 11.28 30.75
N PHE A 107 23.89 11.60 30.11
CA PHE A 107 23.94 11.97 28.69
C PHE A 107 24.40 10.85 27.75
N GLY A 108 24.74 9.67 28.29
CA GLY A 108 25.09 8.50 27.49
C GLY A 108 24.71 7.19 28.17
N PHE A 109 24.90 6.11 27.44
CA PHE A 109 24.46 4.77 27.81
C PHE A 109 25.63 3.81 28.04
N HIS A 110 26.80 4.33 28.43
CA HIS A 110 27.97 3.50 28.73
C HIS A 110 27.62 2.42 29.76
N LYS A 111 27.87 1.15 29.42
CA LYS A 111 27.51 -0.06 30.19
C LYS A 111 26.01 -0.38 30.29
N PHE A 112 25.16 0.25 29.47
CA PHE A 112 23.73 -0.07 29.37
C PHE A 112 23.33 -0.65 28.02
N PHE A 113 24.30 -1.04 27.18
CA PHE A 113 24.08 -1.59 25.85
C PHE A 113 23.18 -2.84 25.87
N ASP A 114 23.36 -3.70 26.88
CA ASP A 114 22.57 -4.93 27.05
C ASP A 114 21.07 -4.67 27.25
N LYS A 115 20.68 -3.46 27.68
CA LYS A 115 19.28 -3.06 27.83
C LYS A 115 18.65 -2.57 26.53
N LEU A 116 19.46 -2.29 25.50
CA LEU A 116 19.03 -1.72 24.22
C LEU A 116 18.96 -2.77 23.09
N LYS A 117 19.43 -3.99 23.35
CA LYS A 117 19.26 -5.17 22.50
C LYS A 117 17.79 -5.66 22.51
#